data_AF-A0A847BIL4-F1
#
_entry.id   AF-A0A847BIL4-F1
#
_cell.length_a   1.000
_cell.length_b   1.000
_cell.length_c   1.000
_cell.angle_alpha   90.00
_cell.angle_beta   90.00
_cell.angle_gamma   90.00
#
_symmetry.space_group_name_H-M   'P 1'
#
loop_
_entity.id
_entity.type
_entity.pdbx_description
1 polymer ?
#
loop_
_entity_poly.entity_id
_entity_poly.type
_entity_poly.pdbx_seq_one_letter_code
_entity_poly.pdbx_strand_id
1 'polypeptide(L)'
;LEVVGNRSERDQNYGFLMNFIVDSLIAENVAIEAQRGLAAGTQAGGDGHAISGNEGKALFVYNSLFNQIRDNLFAHTEIGIHMTAGSEDNEFHGNAFVGNETQVKYVALREQEWSFEGRGNYWSDYLGWDLDGDGLGDIPYEPNDSVDRLIWTYPMAKILMNSPAVQVLRWVQREFPILRPPGVRDSHPLMALPDWMAEEVQ
;
A
#
# COMPACT_ATOMS: atom_id res chain seq x y z
N LEU A 1 16.65 11.21 -9.56
CA LEU A 1 17.01 11.49 -8.15
C LEU A 1 17.23 10.14 -7.46
N GLU A 2 18.09 10.05 -6.46
CA GLU A 2 18.26 8.83 -5.66
C GLU A 2 18.01 9.16 -4.17
N VAL A 3 17.08 8.43 -3.56
CA VAL A 3 16.78 8.47 -2.12
C VAL A 3 16.94 7.05 -1.62
N VAL A 4 18.09 6.75 -1.03
CA VAL A 4 18.48 5.40 -0.63
C VAL A 4 18.92 5.35 0.83
N GLY A 5 18.46 4.35 1.58
CA GLY A 5 18.95 4.09 2.95
C GLY A 5 18.48 5.10 4.00
N ASN A 6 17.37 5.81 3.77
CA ASN A 6 16.86 6.85 4.68
C ASN A 6 15.82 6.28 5.65
N ARG A 7 15.69 6.90 6.82
CA ARG A 7 14.74 6.49 7.85
C ARG A 7 13.86 7.65 8.28
N SER A 8 12.55 7.45 8.23
CA SER A 8 11.50 8.32 8.75
C SER A 8 10.76 7.57 9.86
N GLU A 9 10.68 8.16 11.05
CA GLU A 9 9.99 7.57 12.21
C GLU A 9 9.09 8.63 12.86
N ARG A 10 7.80 8.32 13.02
CA ARG A 10 6.82 9.21 13.68
C ARG A 10 6.66 10.60 13.06
N ASP A 11 6.98 10.75 11.78
CA ASP A 11 6.74 12.00 11.05
C ASP A 11 5.25 12.27 10.85
N GLN A 12 4.88 13.55 10.78
CA GLN A 12 3.48 13.97 10.62
C GLN A 12 3.06 13.99 9.15
N ASN A 13 1.86 13.53 8.87
CA ASN A 13 1.23 13.37 7.55
C ASN A 13 1.87 12.32 6.64
N TYR A 14 3.18 12.38 6.43
CA TYR A 14 3.89 11.41 5.59
C TYR A 14 5.35 11.25 6.00
N GLY A 15 5.89 10.05 5.85
CA GLY A 15 7.33 9.80 6.02
C GLY A 15 8.13 10.27 4.79
N PHE A 16 7.72 9.82 3.60
CA PHE A 16 8.30 10.28 2.34
C PHE A 16 7.26 10.91 1.42
N LEU A 17 7.70 11.92 0.66
CA LEU A 17 6.90 12.62 -0.34
C LEU A 17 7.60 12.57 -1.70
N MET A 18 6.92 11.97 -2.68
CA MET A 18 7.25 12.09 -4.09
C MET A 18 6.28 13.08 -4.73
N ASN A 19 6.81 14.19 -5.27
CA ASN A 19 5.98 15.25 -5.83
C ASN A 19 6.55 15.72 -7.17
N PHE A 20 5.88 15.35 -8.27
CA PHE A 20 6.30 15.67 -9.64
C PHE A 20 7.72 15.18 -9.98
N ILE A 21 8.07 13.96 -9.55
CA ILE A 21 9.38 13.36 -9.88
C ILE A 21 9.24 12.23 -10.89
N VAL A 22 10.25 12.10 -11.74
CA VAL A 22 10.36 11.06 -12.77
C VAL A 22 11.76 10.46 -12.77
N ASP A 23 11.91 9.26 -13.31
CA ASP A 23 13.20 8.57 -13.51
C ASP A 23 14.08 8.60 -12.23
N SER A 24 13.47 8.29 -11.09
CA SER A 24 14.12 8.34 -9.78
C SER A 24 14.10 6.99 -9.08
N LEU A 25 15.10 6.78 -8.21
CA LEU A 25 15.24 5.58 -7.38
C LEU A 25 14.90 5.92 -5.93
N ILE A 26 13.93 5.22 -5.39
CA ILE A 26 13.55 5.24 -3.97
C ILE A 26 13.78 3.81 -3.47
N ALA A 27 14.89 3.57 -2.76
CA ALA A 27 15.24 2.22 -2.35
C ALA A 27 15.77 2.10 -0.92
N GLU A 28 15.58 0.95 -0.29
CA GLU A 28 16.19 0.65 1.02
C GLU A 28 15.83 1.69 2.11
N ASN A 29 14.70 2.38 1.96
CA ASN A 29 14.24 3.35 2.94
C ASN A 29 13.27 2.70 3.93
N VAL A 30 13.22 3.25 5.14
CA VAL A 30 12.32 2.83 6.21
C VAL A 30 11.40 3.98 6.57
N ALA A 31 10.10 3.78 6.46
CA ALA A 31 9.08 4.69 6.99
C ALA A 31 8.17 3.93 7.95
N ILE A 32 8.26 4.29 9.24
CA ILE A 32 7.54 3.62 10.31
C ILE A 32 6.77 4.62 11.18
N GLU A 33 5.57 4.23 11.60
CA GLU A 33 4.73 5.00 12.53
C GLU A 33 4.40 6.44 12.09
N ALA A 34 4.31 6.72 10.77
CA ALA A 34 3.86 8.02 10.28
C ALA A 34 2.51 8.40 10.90
N GLN A 35 2.44 9.58 11.51
CA GLN A 35 1.33 10.00 12.35
C GLN A 35 0.37 10.91 11.60
N ARG A 36 -0.90 10.85 11.99
CA ARG A 36 -1.92 11.78 11.51
C ARG A 36 -1.49 13.23 11.75
N GLY A 37 -1.61 14.07 10.73
CA GLY A 37 -1.42 15.52 10.89
C GLY A 37 -2.54 16.12 11.72
N LEU A 38 -2.18 16.82 12.80
CA LEU A 38 -3.11 17.59 13.61
C LEU A 38 -3.39 18.94 12.95
N ALA A 39 -4.66 19.38 12.95
CA ALA A 39 -4.97 20.75 12.60
C ALA A 39 -4.35 21.69 13.65
N ALA A 40 -3.82 22.84 13.21
CA ALA A 40 -3.29 23.83 14.13
C ALA A 40 -4.35 24.21 15.18
N GLY A 41 -4.09 23.91 16.45
CA GLY A 41 -4.98 24.20 17.57
C GLY A 41 -5.84 23.05 18.11
N THR A 42 -5.79 21.84 17.53
CA THR A 42 -6.48 20.67 18.11
C THR A 42 -5.52 19.81 18.93
N GLN A 43 -5.82 19.63 20.22
CA GLN A 43 -5.09 18.73 21.12
C GLN A 43 -5.28 17.26 20.68
N ALA A 44 -4.21 16.48 20.78
CA ALA A 44 -4.21 15.02 20.61
C ALA A 44 -5.01 14.38 21.76
N GLY A 45 -6.33 14.27 21.61
CA GLY A 45 -7.19 13.69 22.65
C GLY A 45 -8.66 14.10 22.63
N GLY A 46 -9.08 15.00 21.73
CA GLY A 46 -10.51 15.16 21.45
C GLY A 46 -11.01 14.05 20.53
N ASP A 47 -12.32 13.79 20.54
CA ASP A 47 -13.06 12.87 19.65
C ASP A 47 -13.03 13.31 18.17
N GLY A 48 -11.86 13.77 17.72
CA GLY A 48 -11.62 14.58 16.55
C GLY A 48 -12.10 13.85 15.32
N HIS A 49 -13.14 14.41 14.70
CA HIS A 49 -13.58 14.01 13.38
C HIS A 49 -12.35 13.93 12.46
N ALA A 50 -12.01 12.70 12.07
CA ALA A 50 -10.88 12.44 11.20
C ALA A 50 -10.98 13.33 9.95
N ILE A 51 -10.06 14.27 9.81
CA ILE A 51 -9.96 15.08 8.58
C ILE A 51 -9.40 14.13 7.50
N SER A 52 -10.25 13.81 6.53
CA SER A 52 -9.85 13.03 5.35
C SER A 52 -8.70 13.75 4.63
N GLY A 53 -7.59 13.06 4.37
CA GLY A 53 -6.38 13.62 3.77
C GLY A 53 -5.19 13.79 4.73
N ASN A 54 -5.43 13.89 6.04
CA ASN A 54 -4.37 14.06 7.05
C ASN A 54 -3.86 12.73 7.64
N GLU A 55 -4.34 11.59 7.17
CA GLU A 55 -3.91 10.28 7.68
C GLU A 55 -2.38 10.14 7.61
N GLY A 56 -1.75 9.50 8.59
CA GLY A 56 -0.32 9.22 8.55
C GLY A 56 0.03 8.23 7.43
N LYS A 57 0.87 8.66 6.47
CA LYS A 57 1.25 7.88 5.29
C LYS A 57 2.72 7.47 5.35
N ALA A 58 3.08 6.22 5.07
CA ALA A 58 4.52 5.90 4.99
C ALA A 58 5.15 6.60 3.76
N LEU A 59 4.47 6.53 2.61
CA LEU A 59 4.85 7.21 1.38
C LEU A 59 3.64 7.87 0.69
N PHE A 60 3.76 9.15 0.35
CA PHE A 60 2.80 9.86 -0.49
C PHE A 60 3.38 10.12 -1.88
N VAL A 61 2.66 9.70 -2.93
CA VAL A 61 3.07 9.83 -4.32
C VAL A 61 2.08 10.70 -5.09
N TYR A 62 2.57 11.84 -5.56
CA TYR A 62 1.78 12.82 -6.32
C TYR A 62 2.41 13.06 -7.69
N ASN A 63 1.64 12.78 -8.75
CA ASN A 63 1.99 12.99 -10.16
C ASN A 63 3.45 12.60 -10.49
N SER A 64 3.88 11.43 -10.04
CA SER A 64 5.25 10.93 -10.20
C SER A 64 5.23 9.62 -10.95
N LEU A 65 6.03 9.50 -12.02
CA LEU A 65 5.96 8.41 -12.99
C LEU A 65 7.35 7.85 -13.31
N PHE A 66 7.45 6.61 -13.78
CA PHE A 66 8.71 6.00 -14.23
C PHE A 66 9.78 5.95 -13.13
N ASN A 67 9.39 5.85 -11.86
CA ASN A 67 10.32 5.71 -10.75
C ASN A 67 10.47 4.22 -10.37
N GLN A 68 11.63 3.87 -9.83
CA GLN A 68 11.86 2.59 -9.19
C GLN A 68 11.69 2.75 -7.68
N ILE A 69 10.71 2.05 -7.11
CA ILE A 69 10.41 2.06 -5.68
C ILE A 69 10.58 0.63 -5.20
N ARG A 70 11.75 0.32 -4.66
CA ARG A 70 12.13 -1.06 -4.36
C ARG A 70 12.81 -1.25 -3.02
N ASP A 71 12.61 -2.41 -2.42
CA ASP A 71 13.29 -2.78 -1.17
C ASP A 71 13.08 -1.76 -0.03
N ASN A 72 11.93 -1.06 0.02
CA ASN A 72 11.59 -0.15 1.12
C ASN A 72 10.69 -0.84 2.15
N LEU A 73 10.76 -0.41 3.41
CA LEU A 73 9.87 -0.84 4.49
C LEU A 73 8.86 0.27 4.82
N PHE A 74 7.58 -0.06 4.69
CA PHE A 74 6.45 0.80 5.02
C PHE A 74 5.61 0.14 6.13
N ALA A 75 5.75 0.59 7.37
CA ALA A 75 5.22 -0.13 8.52
C ALA A 75 4.45 0.71 9.54
N HIS A 76 3.43 0.12 10.16
CA HIS A 76 2.67 0.69 11.28
C HIS A 76 2.11 2.09 11.04
N THR A 77 1.62 2.34 9.83
CA THR A 77 1.00 3.62 9.44
C THR A 77 -0.49 3.46 9.17
N GLU A 78 -1.25 4.56 9.15
CA GLU A 78 -2.65 4.50 8.72
C GLU A 78 -2.76 4.12 7.23
N ILE A 79 -1.82 4.60 6.40
CA ILE A 79 -1.74 4.25 4.99
C ILE A 79 -0.29 3.95 4.61
N GLY A 80 0.02 2.73 4.15
CA GLY A 80 1.36 2.38 3.67
C GLY A 80 1.79 3.29 2.53
N ILE A 81 1.08 3.21 1.40
CA ILE A 81 1.29 4.13 0.27
C ILE A 81 -0.02 4.77 -0.15
N HIS A 82 -0.02 6.09 -0.32
CA HIS A 82 -1.11 6.81 -0.96
C HIS A 82 -0.63 7.44 -2.26
N MET A 83 -1.22 7.00 -3.38
CA MET A 83 -0.90 7.49 -4.72
C MET A 83 -2.08 8.26 -5.30
N THR A 84 -1.77 9.35 -5.99
CA THR A 84 -2.78 10.18 -6.66
C THR A 84 -2.22 10.85 -7.91
N ALA A 85 -3.10 11.57 -8.63
CA ALA A 85 -2.77 12.37 -9.80
C ALA A 85 -2.07 11.59 -10.92
N GLY A 86 -2.48 10.34 -11.18
CA GLY A 86 -1.99 9.55 -12.32
C GLY A 86 -0.52 9.10 -12.19
N SER A 87 -0.07 8.80 -10.97
CA SER A 87 1.28 8.29 -10.67
C SER A 87 1.49 6.85 -11.17
N GLU A 88 1.36 6.64 -12.48
CA GLU A 88 1.47 5.35 -13.16
C GLU A 88 2.90 5.05 -13.62
N ASP A 89 3.12 3.82 -14.08
CA ASP A 89 4.41 3.36 -14.64
C ASP A 89 5.58 3.44 -13.67
N ASN A 90 5.33 3.35 -12.37
CA ASN A 90 6.36 3.15 -11.37
C ASN A 90 6.59 1.65 -11.16
N GLU A 91 7.85 1.24 -11.06
CA GLU A 91 8.25 -0.13 -10.78
C GLU A 91 8.25 -0.33 -9.26
N PHE A 92 7.45 -1.29 -8.79
CA PHE A 92 7.31 -1.61 -7.38
C PHE A 92 7.64 -3.07 -7.13
N HIS A 93 8.74 -3.35 -6.44
CA HIS A 93 9.12 -4.71 -6.09
C HIS A 93 10.04 -4.75 -4.87
N GLY A 94 10.04 -5.86 -4.14
CA GLY A 94 10.91 -6.06 -2.98
C GLY A 94 10.58 -5.24 -1.74
N ASN A 95 9.55 -4.38 -1.79
CA ASN A 95 9.14 -3.60 -0.63
C ASN A 95 8.42 -4.48 0.39
N ALA A 96 8.30 -3.99 1.63
CA ALA A 96 7.49 -4.62 2.66
C ALA A 96 6.44 -3.65 3.21
N PHE A 97 5.21 -4.13 3.28
CA PHE A 97 4.05 -3.41 3.81
C PHE A 97 3.56 -4.13 5.06
N VAL A 98 3.91 -3.59 6.24
CA VAL A 98 3.78 -4.32 7.51
C VAL A 98 2.86 -3.60 8.49
N GLY A 99 1.72 -4.21 8.81
CA GLY A 99 0.82 -3.74 9.86
C GLY A 99 0.27 -2.33 9.63
N ASN A 100 0.08 -1.91 8.38
CA ASN A 100 -0.62 -0.66 8.06
C ASN A 100 -2.14 -0.89 8.11
N GLU A 101 -2.92 0.13 8.50
CA GLU A 101 -4.39 0.00 8.48
C GLU A 101 -4.96 -0.13 7.06
N THR A 102 -4.32 0.52 6.09
CA THR A 102 -4.57 0.38 4.66
C THR A 102 -3.23 0.26 3.95
N GLN A 103 -2.95 -0.85 3.28
CA GLN A 103 -1.66 -1.06 2.62
C GLN A 103 -1.45 -0.06 1.48
N VAL A 104 -2.44 0.04 0.58
CA VAL A 104 -2.39 0.94 -0.60
C VAL A 104 -3.69 1.71 -0.74
N LYS A 105 -3.60 3.04 -0.76
CA LYS A 105 -4.69 3.93 -1.18
C LYS A 105 -4.38 4.47 -2.57
N TYR A 106 -5.01 3.89 -3.60
CA TYR A 106 -4.80 4.30 -4.97
C TYR A 106 -6.02 4.06 -5.86
N VAL A 107 -6.33 5.05 -6.69
CA VAL A 107 -7.34 4.95 -7.76
C VAL A 107 -6.61 4.94 -9.09
N ALA A 108 -6.32 3.74 -9.58
CA ALA A 108 -5.65 3.53 -10.87
C ALA A 108 -6.60 3.78 -12.05
N LEU A 109 -6.08 4.33 -13.16
CA LEU A 109 -6.85 4.44 -14.41
C LEU A 109 -6.77 3.15 -15.22
N ARG A 110 -5.72 2.36 -15.02
CA ARG A 110 -5.49 1.03 -15.59
C ARG A 110 -4.75 0.12 -14.60
N GLU A 111 -4.75 -1.18 -14.84
CA GLU A 111 -4.04 -2.16 -14.02
C GLU A 111 -2.54 -1.81 -13.92
N GLN A 112 -2.00 -1.84 -12.71
CA GLN A 112 -0.58 -1.64 -12.42
C GLN A 112 -0.01 -2.93 -11.83
N GLU A 113 1.02 -3.48 -12.47
CA GLU A 113 1.76 -4.62 -11.95
C GLU A 113 2.84 -4.14 -10.98
N TRP A 114 2.80 -4.63 -9.75
CA TRP A 114 3.74 -4.37 -8.67
C TRP A 114 4.54 -5.63 -8.37
N SER A 115 5.11 -6.21 -9.42
CA SER A 115 6.21 -7.15 -9.37
C SER A 115 7.10 -6.90 -10.58
N PHE A 116 8.39 -7.20 -10.43
CA PHE A 116 9.36 -7.03 -11.50
C PHE A 116 10.25 -8.27 -11.58
N GLU A 117 10.45 -8.78 -12.80
CA GLU A 117 11.26 -9.97 -13.08
C GLU A 117 10.94 -11.19 -12.18
N GLY A 118 9.66 -11.42 -11.89
CA GLY A 118 9.20 -12.55 -11.08
C GLY A 118 9.34 -12.34 -9.57
N ARG A 119 9.64 -11.11 -9.10
CA ARG A 119 9.71 -10.78 -7.68
C ARG A 119 8.76 -9.63 -7.35
N GLY A 120 7.86 -9.86 -6.39
CA GLY A 120 6.91 -8.88 -5.87
C GLY A 120 7.33 -8.29 -4.53
N ASN A 121 6.35 -7.91 -3.73
CA ASN A 121 6.50 -7.27 -2.43
C ASN A 121 6.01 -8.20 -1.31
N TYR A 122 6.45 -7.92 -0.08
CA TYR A 122 5.91 -8.55 1.12
C TYR A 122 4.71 -7.76 1.65
N TRP A 123 3.64 -8.47 1.99
CA TRP A 123 2.42 -7.89 2.53
C TRP A 123 2.02 -8.65 3.80
N SER A 124 1.96 -7.97 4.94
CA SER A 124 1.67 -8.64 6.22
C SER A 124 0.27 -9.27 6.32
N ASP A 125 -0.64 -8.86 5.43
CA ASP A 125 -2.02 -9.33 5.32
C ASP A 125 -2.23 -10.26 4.11
N TYR A 126 -1.16 -10.67 3.42
CA TYR A 126 -1.24 -11.71 2.40
C TYR A 126 -1.53 -13.07 3.03
N LEU A 127 -2.58 -13.73 2.55
CA LEU A 127 -3.07 -15.03 3.04
C LEU A 127 -2.98 -16.13 1.97
N GLY A 128 -2.18 -15.92 0.93
CA GLY A 128 -1.96 -16.94 -0.10
C GLY A 128 -1.06 -18.07 0.38
N TRP A 129 -0.63 -18.89 -0.56
CA TRP A 129 0.17 -20.07 -0.30
C TRP A 129 1.26 -20.22 -1.36
N ASP A 130 2.26 -21.02 -1.02
CA ASP A 130 3.40 -21.37 -1.85
C ASP A 130 3.50 -22.91 -1.86
N LEU A 131 3.05 -23.54 -2.94
CA LEU A 131 3.00 -24.99 -3.09
C LEU A 131 4.30 -25.56 -3.66
N ASP A 132 5.04 -24.80 -4.46
CA ASP A 132 6.28 -25.25 -5.09
C ASP A 132 7.53 -24.94 -4.25
N GLY A 133 7.38 -24.13 -3.21
CA GLY A 133 8.37 -23.85 -2.18
C GLY A 133 9.45 -22.86 -2.62
N ASP A 134 9.15 -21.98 -3.58
CA ASP A 134 10.10 -21.01 -4.12
C ASP A 134 10.19 -19.70 -3.30
N GLY A 135 9.34 -19.54 -2.29
CA GLY A 135 9.27 -18.37 -1.42
C GLY A 135 8.38 -17.24 -1.95
N LEU A 136 7.70 -17.45 -3.08
CA LEU A 136 6.72 -16.56 -3.68
C LEU A 136 5.31 -17.17 -3.56
N GLY A 137 4.30 -16.32 -3.46
CA GLY A 137 2.92 -16.77 -3.39
C GLY A 137 2.37 -17.16 -4.76
N ASP A 138 1.74 -18.33 -4.84
CA ASP A 138 1.09 -18.87 -6.05
C ASP A 138 -0.14 -18.08 -6.51
N ILE A 139 -0.66 -17.20 -5.63
CA ILE A 139 -1.83 -16.37 -5.92
C ILE A 139 -1.43 -14.90 -5.90
N PRO A 140 -1.78 -14.13 -6.94
CA PRO A 140 -1.57 -12.68 -6.93
C PRO A 140 -2.26 -11.98 -5.76
N TYR A 141 -1.65 -10.92 -5.26
CA TYR A 141 -2.22 -10.04 -4.25
C TYR A 141 -2.73 -8.74 -4.86
N GLU A 142 -3.91 -8.27 -4.44
CA GLU A 142 -4.59 -7.07 -4.96
C GLU A 142 -4.96 -6.13 -3.79
N PRO A 143 -4.11 -5.16 -3.41
CA PRO A 143 -4.28 -4.36 -2.17
C PRO A 143 -5.37 -3.27 -2.21
N ASN A 144 -5.99 -3.02 -3.37
CA ASN A 144 -6.96 -1.93 -3.55
C ASN A 144 -8.15 -2.35 -4.42
N ASP A 145 -8.79 -3.46 -4.05
CA ASP A 145 -9.88 -4.02 -4.83
C ASP A 145 -11.15 -3.14 -4.81
N SER A 146 -12.16 -3.55 -5.59
CA SER A 146 -13.44 -2.82 -5.70
C SER A 146 -14.17 -2.65 -4.37
N VAL A 147 -14.03 -3.61 -3.45
CA VAL A 147 -14.64 -3.60 -2.13
C VAL A 147 -13.90 -2.60 -1.25
N ASP A 148 -12.59 -2.52 -1.36
CA ASP A 148 -11.79 -1.50 -0.69
C ASP A 148 -12.16 -0.09 -1.17
N ARG A 149 -12.39 0.08 -2.47
CA ARG A 149 -12.90 1.34 -3.03
C ARG A 149 -14.28 1.72 -2.48
N LEU A 150 -15.16 0.73 -2.30
CA LEU A 150 -16.49 0.95 -1.70
C LEU A 150 -16.36 1.46 -0.26
N ILE A 151 -15.43 0.91 0.52
CA ILE A 151 -15.17 1.31 1.90
C ILE A 151 -14.59 2.71 1.98
N TRP A 152 -13.67 3.07 1.07
CA TRP A 152 -13.14 4.43 1.01
C TRP A 152 -14.23 5.45 0.68
N THR A 153 -15.16 5.08 -0.19
CA THR A 153 -16.29 5.95 -0.57
C THR A 153 -17.33 6.02 0.55
N TYR A 154 -17.57 4.91 1.26
CA TYR A 154 -18.58 4.79 2.31
C TYR A 154 -18.00 4.06 3.54
N PRO A 155 -17.34 4.76 4.48
CA PRO A 155 -16.73 4.13 5.64
C PRO A 155 -17.71 3.29 6.50
N MET A 156 -18.99 3.67 6.53
CA MET A 156 -20.06 2.93 7.21
C MET A 156 -20.27 1.52 6.64
N ALA A 157 -19.83 1.25 5.41
CA ALA A 157 -19.93 -0.07 4.78
C ALA A 157 -18.99 -1.11 5.41
N LYS A 158 -18.02 -0.73 6.26
CA LYS A 158 -17.14 -1.67 6.98
C LYS A 158 -17.91 -2.74 7.75
N ILE A 159 -19.10 -2.43 8.27
CA ILE A 159 -19.95 -3.40 8.99
C ILE A 159 -20.42 -4.57 8.12
N LEU A 160 -20.44 -4.38 6.79
CA LEU A 160 -20.92 -5.37 5.84
C LEU A 160 -19.82 -6.29 5.31
N MET A 161 -18.56 -6.12 5.74
CA MET A 161 -17.41 -6.86 5.19
C MET A 161 -17.57 -8.37 5.29
N ASN A 162 -18.16 -8.85 6.38
CA ASN A 162 -18.41 -10.27 6.60
C ASN A 162 -19.82 -10.71 6.16
N SER A 163 -20.58 -9.81 5.54
CA SER A 163 -21.93 -10.12 5.06
C SER A 163 -21.89 -11.06 3.85
N PRO A 164 -22.88 -11.95 3.69
CA PRO A 164 -22.96 -12.83 2.52
C PRO A 164 -22.96 -12.09 1.18
N ALA A 165 -23.53 -10.88 1.12
CA ALA A 165 -23.58 -10.08 -0.10
C ALA A 165 -22.18 -9.66 -0.58
N VAL A 166 -21.32 -9.23 0.35
CA VAL A 166 -19.92 -8.87 0.04
C VAL A 166 -19.11 -10.10 -0.38
N GLN A 167 -19.32 -11.25 0.26
CA GLN A 167 -18.66 -12.50 -0.12
C GLN A 167 -19.03 -12.95 -1.53
N VAL A 168 -20.31 -12.89 -1.91
CA VAL A 168 -20.77 -13.18 -3.28
C VAL A 168 -20.17 -12.20 -4.28
N LEU A 169 -20.12 -10.91 -3.96
CA LEU A 169 -19.50 -9.91 -4.83
C LEU A 169 -18.02 -10.21 -5.08
N ARG A 170 -17.25 -10.53 -4.02
CA ARG A 170 -15.83 -10.93 -4.14
C ARG A 170 -15.68 -12.18 -5.00
N TRP A 171 -16.55 -13.18 -4.82
CA TRP A 171 -16.55 -14.39 -5.65
C TRP A 171 -16.82 -14.09 -7.13
N VAL A 172 -17.86 -13.29 -7.44
CA VAL A 172 -18.18 -12.89 -8.83
C VAL A 172 -17.00 -12.16 -9.46
N GLN A 173 -16.37 -11.23 -8.74
CA GLN A 173 -15.19 -10.52 -9.25
C GLN A 173 -14.03 -11.48 -9.49
N ARG A 174 -13.83 -12.46 -8.61
CA ARG A 174 -12.81 -13.50 -8.79
C ARG A 174 -13.02 -14.30 -10.08
N GLU A 175 -14.24 -14.80 -10.30
CA GLU A 175 -14.59 -15.62 -11.46
C GLU A 175 -14.73 -14.82 -12.77
N PHE A 176 -15.08 -13.54 -12.70
CA PHE A 176 -15.25 -12.65 -13.85
C PHE A 176 -14.30 -11.44 -13.76
N PRO A 177 -12.99 -11.62 -14.04
CA PRO A 177 -12.00 -10.55 -13.94
C PRO A 177 -12.33 -9.28 -14.75
N ILE A 178 -13.07 -9.42 -15.87
CA ILE A 178 -13.50 -8.29 -16.71
C ILE A 178 -14.40 -7.28 -15.97
N LEU A 179 -15.02 -7.67 -14.86
CA LEU A 179 -15.86 -6.81 -14.02
C LEU A 179 -15.07 -6.09 -12.92
N ARG A 180 -13.77 -6.36 -12.78
CA ARG A 180 -12.93 -5.70 -11.79
C ARG A 180 -12.54 -4.30 -12.29
N PRO A 181 -12.66 -3.26 -11.45
CA PRO A 181 -12.07 -1.97 -11.75
C PRO A 181 -10.55 -2.12 -11.79
N PRO A 182 -9.86 -1.25 -12.55
CA PRO A 182 -8.40 -1.25 -12.54
C PRO A 182 -7.85 -0.94 -11.14
N GLY A 183 -6.77 -1.64 -10.79
CA GLY A 183 -6.12 -1.56 -9.49
C GLY A 183 -4.65 -1.95 -9.56
N VAL A 184 -4.07 -2.18 -8.39
CA VAL A 184 -2.74 -2.74 -8.20
C VAL A 184 -2.86 -4.25 -8.13
N ARG A 185 -1.93 -4.93 -8.79
CA ARG A 185 -1.76 -6.36 -8.71
C ARG A 185 -0.29 -6.65 -8.48
N ASP A 186 0.00 -7.45 -7.48
CA ASP A 186 1.33 -8.04 -7.26
C ASP A 186 1.22 -9.52 -7.63
N SER A 187 1.81 -9.90 -8.76
CA SER A 187 1.73 -11.27 -9.27
C SER A 187 2.69 -12.25 -8.59
N HIS A 188 3.67 -11.77 -7.80
CA HIS A 188 4.70 -12.60 -7.17
C HIS A 188 4.96 -12.17 -5.72
N PRO A 189 3.93 -12.14 -4.85
CA PRO A 189 4.05 -11.64 -3.49
C PRO A 189 5.05 -12.50 -2.70
N LEU A 190 5.88 -11.88 -1.87
CA LEU A 190 6.86 -12.58 -1.04
C LEU A 190 6.15 -13.28 0.13
N MET A 191 6.48 -14.55 0.37
CA MET A 191 5.92 -15.33 1.49
C MET A 191 6.49 -14.95 2.86
N ALA A 192 7.69 -14.38 2.87
CA ALA A 192 8.40 -14.01 4.10
C ALA A 192 8.90 -12.56 4.04
N LEU A 193 8.87 -11.89 5.19
CA LEU A 193 9.47 -10.58 5.37
C LEU A 193 11.00 -10.73 5.26
N PRO A 194 11.70 -9.95 4.43
CA PRO A 194 13.17 -9.98 4.38
C PRO A 194 13.80 -9.70 5.75
N ASP A 195 14.84 -10.45 6.10
CA ASP A 195 15.43 -10.44 7.45
C ASP A 195 15.81 -9.05 7.96
N TRP A 196 16.46 -8.23 7.12
CA TRP A 196 16.87 -6.88 7.51
C TRP A 196 15.67 -5.95 7.78
N MET A 197 14.54 -6.18 7.09
CA MET A 197 13.30 -5.43 7.35
C MET A 197 12.62 -5.94 8.61
N ALA A 198 12.75 -7.23 8.94
CA ALA A 198 12.22 -7.79 10.18
C ALA A 198 12.93 -7.24 11.42
N GLU A 199 14.21 -6.90 11.31
CA GLU A 199 14.97 -6.24 12.38
C GLU A 199 14.46 -4.81 12.68
N GLU A 200 13.95 -4.10 11.67
CA GLU A 200 13.44 -2.73 11.82
C GLU A 200 12.03 -2.64 12.43
N VAL A 201 11.28 -3.75 12.48
CA VAL A 201 9.88 -3.82 12.95
C VAL A 201 9.76 -4.41 14.38
N GLN A 202 10.88 -4.73 15.03
CA GLN A 202 10.93 -5.19 16.44
C GLN A 202 10.81 -4.03 17.43
#